data_AF-A0A7X6YWG7-F1
#
_entry.id   AF-A0A7X6YWG7-F1
#
_cell.length_a   1.000
_cell.length_b   1.000
_cell.length_c   1.000
_cell.angle_alpha   90.00
_cell.angle_beta   90.00
_cell.angle_gamma   90.00
#
_symmetry.space_group_name_H-M   'P 1'
#
loop_
_entity.id
_entity.type
_entity.pdbx_description
1 polymer ?
#
loop_
_entity_poly.entity_id
_entity_poly.type
_entity_poly.pdbx_seq_one_letter_code
_entity_poly.pdbx_strand_id
1 'polypeptide(L)'
;MLTDQHITVLHDEVTAIDRAAKTVTLADGRKLAYTKLYLATGSSSFVPPIEGRDLQGVMTLRGLPDAERIREHLAAGKTKHIVFIGAGFISMEAATLLAEQHPGAYTITIVELMDRPLPLMLDADMSAVVREYLVGKGLQFRTGEKVERIVGKDGRVTGVQLASGETLDADMVFMNVGVR
;
A
#
# COMPACT_ATOMS: atom_id res chain seq x y z
N MET A 1 -10.95 13.45 -25.88
CA MET A 1 -10.30 13.85 -24.60
C MET A 1 -11.27 14.68 -23.76
N LEU A 2 -11.04 14.85 -22.46
CA LEU A 2 -11.92 15.64 -21.57
C LEU A 2 -12.15 17.07 -22.07
N THR A 3 -11.16 17.64 -22.75
CA THR A 3 -11.22 18.97 -23.38
C THR A 3 -12.29 19.07 -24.47
N ASP A 4 -12.57 17.99 -25.19
CA ASP A 4 -13.62 17.96 -26.24
C ASP A 4 -15.03 17.97 -25.64
N GLN A 5 -15.13 17.81 -24.31
CA GLN A 5 -16.38 17.83 -23.54
C GLN A 5 -16.53 19.12 -22.73
N HIS A 6 -15.78 20.18 -23.08
CA HIS A 6 -15.77 21.46 -22.37
C HIS A 6 -15.34 21.36 -20.89
N ILE A 7 -14.54 20.34 -20.55
CA ILE A 7 -13.98 20.17 -19.21
C ILE A 7 -12.58 20.79 -19.20
N THR A 8 -12.37 21.79 -18.34
CA THR A 8 -11.04 22.33 -18.06
C THR A 8 -10.34 21.42 -17.05
N VAL A 9 -9.18 20.88 -17.43
CA VAL A 9 -8.34 20.04 -16.56
C VAL A 9 -7.19 20.89 -16.03
N LEU A 10 -7.05 20.94 -14.71
CA LEU A 10 -5.96 21.61 -14.02
C LEU A 10 -5.13 20.57 -13.27
N HIS A 11 -3.81 20.59 -13.45
CA HIS A 11 -2.87 19.73 -12.75
C HIS A 11 -2.27 20.51 -11.57
N ASP A 12 -2.97 20.49 -10.43
CA ASP A 12 -2.58 21.22 -9.24
C ASP A 12 -3.23 20.61 -7.99
N GLU A 13 -2.73 20.95 -6.80
CA GLU A 13 -3.29 20.52 -5.52
C GLU A 13 -4.16 21.63 -4.93
N VAL A 14 -5.38 21.30 -4.48
CA VAL A 14 -6.23 22.23 -3.73
C VAL A 14 -5.81 22.18 -2.25
N THR A 15 -5.33 23.30 -1.71
CA THR A 15 -4.80 23.40 -0.34
C THR A 15 -5.78 24.02 0.65
N ALA A 16 -6.76 24.80 0.18
CA ALA A 16 -7.78 25.41 1.02
C ALA A 16 -9.11 25.64 0.29
N ILE A 17 -10.21 25.61 1.04
CA ILE A 17 -11.55 25.90 0.58
C ILE A 17 -12.14 27.02 1.45
N ASP A 18 -12.41 28.18 0.84
CA ASP A 18 -13.21 29.24 1.45
C ASP A 18 -14.67 29.07 1.00
N ARG A 19 -15.50 28.56 1.90
CA ARG A 19 -16.91 28.27 1.63
C ARG A 19 -17.78 29.54 1.59
N ALA A 20 -17.37 30.60 2.28
CA ALA A 20 -18.10 31.87 2.33
C ALA A 20 -17.86 32.67 1.04
N ALA A 21 -16.59 32.78 0.62
CA ALA A 21 -16.22 33.41 -0.64
C ALA A 21 -16.48 32.51 -1.87
N LYS A 22 -16.76 31.22 -1.65
CA LYS A 22 -16.88 30.17 -2.67
C LYS A 22 -15.65 30.11 -3.58
N THR A 23 -14.48 30.02 -2.97
CA THR A 23 -13.21 29.89 -3.69
C THR A 23 -12.39 28.72 -3.20
N VAL A 24 -11.66 28.06 -4.10
CA VAL A 24 -10.58 27.13 -3.76
C VAL A 24 -9.22 27.80 -3.97
N THR A 25 -8.26 27.51 -3.11
CA THR A 25 -6.86 27.94 -3.28
C THR A 25 -6.03 26.76 -3.75
N LEU A 26 -5.28 26.96 -4.82
CA LEU A 26 -4.34 25.97 -5.36
C LEU A 26 -2.96 26.10 -4.70
N ALA A 27 -2.13 25.07 -4.79
CA ALA A 27 -0.79 25.06 -4.20
C ALA A 27 0.12 26.14 -4.82
N ASP A 28 -0.11 26.49 -6.09
CA ASP A 28 0.59 27.59 -6.74
C ASP A 28 0.08 29.00 -6.38
N GLY A 29 -0.88 29.09 -5.45
CA GLY A 29 -1.43 30.34 -4.93
C GLY A 29 -2.61 30.91 -5.71
N ARG A 30 -2.96 30.35 -6.87
CA ARG A 30 -4.17 30.78 -7.59
C ARG A 30 -5.43 30.54 -6.76
N LYS A 31 -6.40 31.44 -6.90
CA LYS A 31 -7.75 31.29 -6.34
C LYS A 31 -8.76 31.14 -7.45
N LEU A 32 -9.58 30.09 -7.36
CA LEU A 32 -10.62 29.80 -8.34
C LEU A 32 -11.98 29.91 -7.67
N ALA A 33 -12.87 30.72 -8.24
CA ALA A 33 -14.26 30.83 -7.80
C ALA A 33 -15.09 29.65 -8.31
N TYR A 34 -16.08 29.24 -7.52
CA TYR A 34 -17.02 28.18 -7.91
C TYR A 34 -18.47 28.53 -7.56
N THR A 35 -19.41 27.99 -8.34
CA THR A 35 -20.84 28.02 -7.98
C THR A 35 -21.21 26.81 -7.12
N LYS A 36 -20.67 25.64 -7.48
CA LYS A 36 -20.81 24.36 -6.78
C LYS A 36 -19.43 23.71 -6.70
N LEU A 37 -19.14 23.06 -5.57
CA LEU A 37 -17.91 22.33 -5.33
C LEU A 37 -18.25 20.88 -4.99
N TYR A 38 -17.69 19.94 -5.75
CA TYR A 38 -17.79 18.51 -5.49
C TYR A 38 -16.44 18.03 -4.95
N LEU A 39 -16.44 17.43 -3.77
CA LEU A 39 -15.23 16.87 -3.16
C LEU A 39 -15.09 15.42 -3.61
N ALA A 40 -14.07 15.15 -4.41
CA ALA A 40 -13.74 13.84 -4.96
C ALA A 40 -12.26 13.48 -4.69
N THR A 41 -11.76 13.83 -3.50
CA THR A 41 -10.34 13.70 -3.11
C THR A 41 -9.89 12.25 -2.85
N GLY A 42 -10.82 11.29 -2.92
CA GLY A 42 -10.53 9.89 -2.65
C GLY A 42 -10.12 9.65 -1.20
N SER A 43 -9.10 8.81 -1.02
CA SER A 43 -8.58 8.41 0.29
C SER A 43 -7.07 8.22 0.21
N SER A 44 -6.39 8.35 1.34
CA SER A 44 -4.95 8.15 1.52
C SER A 44 -4.68 6.83 2.25
N SER A 45 -3.51 6.22 2.03
CA SER A 45 -3.11 5.03 2.80
C SER A 45 -3.06 5.34 4.30
N PHE A 46 -3.65 4.46 5.11
CA PHE A 46 -3.51 4.52 6.55
C PHE A 46 -2.24 3.79 6.96
N VAL A 47 -1.33 4.50 7.63
CA VAL A 47 -0.09 3.96 8.17
C VAL A 47 -0.19 3.95 9.71
N PRO A 48 -0.22 2.77 10.35
CA PRO A 48 -0.32 2.68 11.80
C PRO A 48 0.95 3.22 12.47
N PRO A 49 0.88 3.64 13.74
CA PRO A 49 2.04 4.11 14.51
C PRO A 49 2.90 2.92 14.97
N ILE A 50 3.55 2.23 14.03
CA ILE A 50 4.47 1.11 14.28
C ILE A 50 5.91 1.62 14.19
N GLU A 51 6.78 1.18 15.10
CA GLU A 51 8.21 1.49 15.05
C GLU A 51 8.84 0.99 13.73
N GLY A 52 9.72 1.79 13.15
CA GLY A 52 10.41 1.45 11.90
C GLY A 52 9.60 1.66 10.62
N ARG A 53 8.37 2.19 10.70
CA ARG A 53 7.53 2.51 9.53
C ARG A 53 8.14 3.50 8.53
N ASP A 54 9.11 4.30 8.98
CA ASP A 54 9.78 5.34 8.19
C ASP A 54 11.15 4.87 7.64
N LEU A 55 11.51 3.60 7.82
CA LEU A 55 12.74 3.02 7.28
C LEU A 55 12.72 2.96 5.75
N GLN A 56 13.88 3.14 5.12
CA GLN A 56 14.00 2.95 3.67
C GLN A 56 13.67 1.49 3.30
N GLY A 57 12.82 1.31 2.29
CA GLY A 57 12.29 0.00 1.88
C GLY A 57 10.90 -0.30 2.45
N VAL A 58 10.40 0.52 3.38
CA VAL A 58 8.99 0.49 3.79
C VAL A 58 8.16 1.40 2.89
N MET A 59 7.09 0.87 2.31
CA MET A 59 6.27 1.54 1.30
C MET A 59 4.77 1.31 1.51
N THR A 60 3.97 2.14 0.86
CA THR A 60 2.52 1.96 0.70
C THR A 60 2.19 1.84 -0.79
N LEU A 61 1.01 1.35 -1.15
CA LEU A 61 0.54 1.35 -2.53
C LEU A 61 -0.89 1.92 -2.64
N ARG A 62 -1.00 3.14 -3.18
CA ARG A 62 -2.28 3.83 -3.42
C ARG A 62 -2.40 4.42 -4.81
N GLY A 63 -1.33 5.04 -5.32
CA GLY A 63 -1.37 5.75 -6.61
C GLY A 63 -0.14 5.50 -7.47
N LEU A 64 -0.15 6.11 -8.66
CA LEU A 64 0.96 6.03 -9.62
C LEU A 64 2.33 6.40 -9.03
N PRO A 65 2.47 7.47 -8.21
CA PRO A 65 3.76 7.78 -7.59
C PRO A 65 4.29 6.68 -6.68
N ASP A 66 3.41 5.90 -6.05
CA ASP A 66 3.82 4.77 -5.22
C ASP A 66 4.33 3.61 -6.08
N ALA A 67 3.61 3.30 -7.15
CA ALA A 67 3.98 2.26 -8.11
C ALA A 67 5.33 2.56 -8.78
N GLU A 68 5.61 3.82 -9.11
CA GLU A 68 6.90 4.25 -9.64
C GLU A 68 8.03 4.02 -8.64
N ARG A 69 7.85 4.43 -7.38
CA ARG A 69 8.83 4.19 -6.29
C ARG A 69 9.09 2.70 -6.06
N ILE A 70 8.05 1.87 -6.09
CA ILE A 70 8.16 0.41 -5.99
C ILE A 70 9.00 -0.15 -7.15
N ARG A 71 8.68 0.26 -8.39
CA ARG A 71 9.39 -0.19 -9.58
C ARG A 71 10.87 0.20 -9.53
N GLU A 72 11.18 1.44 -9.14
CA GLU A 72 12.56 1.93 -9.00
C GLU A 72 13.33 1.15 -7.93
N HIS A 73 12.69 0.87 -6.79
CA HIS A 73 13.30 0.10 -5.71
C HIS A 73 13.63 -1.34 -6.13
N LEU A 74 12.69 -2.01 -6.80
CA LEU A 74 12.91 -3.36 -7.32
C LEU A 74 13.99 -3.38 -8.40
N ALA A 75 14.02 -2.39 -9.30
CA ALA A 75 15.02 -2.26 -10.35
C ALA A 75 16.46 -2.10 -9.82
N ALA A 76 16.63 -1.64 -8.57
CA ALA A 76 17.95 -1.57 -7.92
C ALA A 76 18.54 -2.96 -7.60
N GLY A 77 17.75 -4.04 -7.71
CA GLY A 77 18.22 -5.43 -7.71
C GLY A 77 18.68 -5.98 -6.36
N LYS A 78 18.27 -5.37 -5.24
CA LYS A 78 18.68 -5.78 -3.89
C LYS A 78 17.62 -6.52 -3.10
N THR A 79 16.38 -6.56 -3.60
CA THR A 79 15.24 -7.15 -2.90
C THR A 79 15.19 -8.66 -3.12
N LYS A 80 15.17 -9.44 -2.03
CA LYS A 80 14.92 -10.89 -2.05
C LYS A 80 13.72 -11.26 -1.17
N HIS A 81 13.54 -10.57 -0.06
CA HIS A 81 12.46 -10.83 0.89
C HIS A 81 11.47 -9.66 0.91
N ILE A 82 10.21 -9.95 0.61
CA ILE A 82 9.14 -8.94 0.58
C ILE A 82 8.07 -9.34 1.60
N VAL A 83 7.78 -8.44 2.54
CA VAL A 83 6.71 -8.63 3.52
C VAL A 83 5.55 -7.68 3.24
N PHE A 84 4.35 -8.22 3.06
CA PHE A 84 3.11 -7.45 3.01
C PHE A 84 2.44 -7.49 4.38
N ILE A 85 2.19 -6.32 4.97
CA ILE A 85 1.42 -6.17 6.20
C ILE A 85 -0.02 -5.82 5.82
N GLY A 86 -0.93 -6.72 6.14
CA GLY A 86 -2.34 -6.71 5.75
C GLY A 86 -2.59 -7.59 4.53
N ALA A 87 -3.62 -8.45 4.60
CA ALA A 87 -4.04 -9.38 3.56
C ALA A 87 -5.32 -8.92 2.83
N GLY A 88 -5.40 -7.63 2.52
CA GLY A 88 -6.45 -7.06 1.65
C GLY A 88 -6.16 -7.25 0.15
N PHE A 89 -7.10 -6.83 -0.71
CA PHE A 89 -6.98 -6.97 -2.17
C PHE A 89 -5.66 -6.42 -2.72
N ILE A 90 -5.28 -5.21 -2.32
CA ILE A 90 -4.06 -4.55 -2.83
C ILE A 90 -2.82 -5.42 -2.58
N SER A 91 -2.69 -5.98 -1.37
CA SER A 91 -1.57 -6.86 -1.04
C SER A 91 -1.62 -8.16 -1.84
N MET A 92 -2.80 -8.76 -2.01
CA MET A 92 -2.94 -10.03 -2.73
C MET A 92 -2.62 -9.86 -4.21
N GLU A 93 -3.14 -8.82 -4.85
CA GLU A 93 -2.92 -8.51 -6.26
C GLU A 93 -1.45 -8.17 -6.52
N ALA A 94 -0.85 -7.28 -5.72
CA ALA A 94 0.55 -6.90 -5.88
C ALA A 94 1.51 -8.07 -5.62
N ALA A 95 1.28 -8.85 -4.56
CA ALA A 95 2.08 -10.04 -4.25
C ALA A 95 2.00 -11.08 -5.37
N THR A 96 0.80 -11.33 -5.91
CA THR A 96 0.59 -12.27 -7.02
C THR A 96 1.29 -11.78 -8.28
N LEU A 97 1.13 -10.50 -8.62
CA LEU A 97 1.78 -9.90 -9.79
C LEU A 97 3.31 -10.03 -9.71
N LEU A 98 3.89 -9.73 -8.54
CA LEU A 98 5.33 -9.87 -8.34
C LEU A 98 5.81 -11.32 -8.45
N ALA A 99 5.08 -12.27 -7.86
CA ALA A 99 5.40 -13.69 -7.95
C ALA A 99 5.33 -14.22 -9.39
N GLU A 100 4.34 -13.77 -10.17
CA GLU A 100 4.14 -14.20 -11.56
C GLU A 100 5.10 -13.54 -12.55
N GLN A 101 5.37 -12.24 -12.40
CA GLN A 101 6.27 -11.50 -13.28
C GLN A 101 7.74 -11.80 -13.02
N HIS A 102 8.09 -12.22 -11.80
CA HIS A 102 9.46 -12.54 -11.40
C HIS A 102 9.55 -13.90 -10.70
N PRO A 103 9.27 -15.02 -11.40
CA PRO A 103 9.24 -16.35 -10.79
C PRO A 103 10.56 -16.69 -10.11
N GLY A 104 10.49 -17.01 -8.81
CA GLY A 104 11.66 -17.40 -8.01
C GLY A 104 12.59 -16.26 -7.61
N ALA A 105 12.29 -15.00 -7.96
CA ALA A 105 13.13 -13.87 -7.59
C ALA A 105 12.94 -13.45 -6.12
N TYR A 106 11.73 -13.60 -5.60
CA TYR A 106 11.35 -13.09 -4.27
C TYR A 106 10.73 -14.17 -3.39
N THR A 107 11.08 -14.15 -2.11
CA THR A 107 10.30 -14.78 -1.05
C THR A 107 9.27 -13.78 -0.56
N ILE A 108 7.99 -14.04 -0.81
CA ILE A 108 6.91 -13.12 -0.48
C ILE A 108 6.09 -13.68 0.68
N THR A 109 6.02 -12.92 1.77
CA THR A 109 5.25 -13.28 2.97
C THR A 109 4.18 -12.23 3.24
N ILE A 110 2.96 -12.68 3.43
CA ILE A 110 1.81 -11.86 3.82
C ILE A 110 1.53 -12.10 5.31
N VAL A 111 1.57 -11.03 6.09
CA VAL A 111 1.22 -11.04 7.52
C VAL A 111 -0.15 -10.39 7.69
N GLU A 112 -1.05 -11.08 8.38
CA GLU A 112 -2.41 -10.60 8.65
C GLU A 112 -2.76 -10.84 10.12
N LEU A 113 -3.33 -9.80 10.74
CA LEU A 113 -3.76 -9.83 12.12
C LEU A 113 -4.92 -10.81 12.33
N MET A 114 -5.85 -10.85 11.38
CA MET A 114 -6.98 -11.78 11.39
C MET A 114 -6.56 -13.19 10.95
N ASP A 115 -7.45 -14.16 11.20
CA ASP A 115 -7.18 -15.59 11.02
C ASP A 115 -7.09 -16.05 9.54
N ARG A 116 -7.42 -15.19 8.58
CA ARG A 116 -7.50 -15.53 7.16
C ARG A 116 -7.22 -14.34 6.24
N PRO A 117 -6.84 -14.56 4.97
CA PRO A 117 -6.77 -13.50 3.97
C PRO A 117 -8.15 -12.96 3.58
N LEU A 118 -8.21 -11.72 3.11
CA LEU A 118 -9.44 -11.01 2.73
C LEU A 118 -10.56 -11.12 3.80
N PRO A 119 -10.25 -10.98 5.10
CA PRO A 119 -11.17 -11.36 6.18
C PRO A 119 -12.39 -10.43 6.30
N LEU A 120 -12.30 -9.22 5.74
CA LEU A 120 -13.39 -8.23 5.66
C LEU A 120 -14.21 -8.33 4.37
N MET A 121 -13.81 -9.20 3.45
CA MET A 121 -14.42 -9.30 2.11
C MET A 121 -14.98 -10.69 1.82
N LEU A 122 -14.41 -11.74 2.41
CA LEU A 122 -14.75 -13.13 2.15
C LEU A 122 -15.07 -13.90 3.43
N ASP A 123 -16.02 -14.81 3.30
CA ASP A 123 -16.27 -15.86 4.28
C ASP A 123 -15.11 -16.87 4.32
N ALA A 124 -15.06 -17.67 5.38
CA ALA A 124 -13.92 -18.52 5.68
C ALA A 124 -13.65 -19.58 4.60
N ASP A 125 -14.70 -20.18 4.03
CA ASP A 125 -14.61 -21.18 2.96
C ASP A 125 -14.09 -20.56 1.66
N MET A 126 -14.59 -19.39 1.27
CA MET A 126 -14.12 -18.65 0.10
C MET A 126 -12.65 -18.21 0.28
N SER A 127 -12.30 -17.71 1.47
CA SER A 127 -10.94 -17.29 1.80
C SER A 127 -9.95 -18.46 1.75
N ALA A 128 -10.37 -19.67 2.17
CA ALA A 128 -9.55 -20.87 2.09
C ALA A 128 -9.17 -21.21 0.64
N VAL A 129 -10.12 -21.12 -0.30
CA VAL A 129 -9.85 -21.35 -1.74
C VAL A 129 -8.84 -20.35 -2.28
N VAL A 130 -8.98 -19.07 -1.92
CA VAL A 130 -8.03 -18.02 -2.34
C VAL A 130 -6.65 -18.28 -1.73
N ARG A 131 -6.58 -18.64 -0.44
CA ARG A 131 -5.32 -18.96 0.24
C ARG A 131 -4.62 -20.13 -0.44
N GLU A 132 -5.33 -21.22 -0.73
CA GLU A 132 -4.76 -22.39 -1.40
C GLU A 132 -4.19 -22.02 -2.77
N TYR A 133 -4.94 -21.26 -3.57
CA TYR A 133 -4.49 -20.78 -4.88
C TYR A 133 -3.20 -19.96 -4.78
N LEU A 134 -3.14 -19.00 -3.85
CA LEU A 134 -1.98 -18.11 -3.68
C LEU A 134 -0.77 -18.82 -3.07
N VAL A 135 -0.98 -19.77 -2.16
CA VAL A 135 0.10 -20.66 -1.68
C VAL A 135 0.64 -21.51 -2.83
N GLY A 136 -0.22 -22.00 -3.73
CA GLY A 136 0.20 -22.68 -4.95
C GLY A 136 1.03 -21.81 -5.91
N LYS A 137 0.96 -20.48 -5.78
CA LYS A 137 1.81 -19.50 -6.49
C LYS A 137 3.11 -19.17 -5.74
N GLY A 138 3.37 -19.80 -4.60
CA GLY A 138 4.58 -19.62 -3.80
C GLY A 138 4.50 -18.52 -2.74
N LEU A 139 3.32 -17.92 -2.51
CA LEU A 139 3.14 -16.92 -1.46
C LEU A 139 3.05 -17.61 -0.09
N GLN A 140 3.68 -17.01 0.92
CA GLN A 140 3.60 -17.46 2.30
C GLN A 140 2.61 -16.61 3.08
N PHE A 141 1.84 -17.24 3.98
CA PHE A 141 0.90 -16.54 4.85
C PHE A 141 1.25 -16.74 6.32
N ARG A 142 1.14 -15.65 7.09
CA ARG A 142 1.23 -15.57 8.55
C ARG A 142 -0.04 -14.87 9.05
N THR A 143 -1.14 -15.62 9.09
CA THR A 143 -2.45 -15.16 9.58
C THR A 143 -2.56 -15.34 11.09
N GLY A 144 -3.34 -14.49 11.77
CA GLY A 144 -3.45 -14.47 13.23
C GLY A 144 -2.23 -13.87 13.92
N GLU A 145 -1.34 -13.24 13.16
CA GLU A 145 -0.05 -12.71 13.62
C GLU A 145 -0.08 -11.19 13.59
N LYS A 146 0.37 -10.57 14.68
CA LYS A 146 0.48 -9.12 14.78
C LYS A 146 1.92 -8.71 14.48
N VAL A 147 2.11 -7.74 13.59
CA VAL A 147 3.39 -7.04 13.48
C VAL A 147 3.58 -6.12 14.69
N GLU A 148 4.68 -6.31 15.41
CA GLU A 148 5.03 -5.49 16.57
C GLU A 148 5.88 -4.28 16.14
N ARG A 149 6.89 -4.51 15.30
CA ARG A 149 7.72 -3.45 14.72
C ARG A 149 8.43 -3.88 13.44
N ILE A 150 8.88 -2.90 12.67
CA ILE A 150 9.76 -3.10 11.52
C ILE A 150 11.18 -2.83 11.98
N VAL A 151 12.08 -3.79 11.78
CA VAL A 151 13.48 -3.67 12.20
C VAL A 151 14.36 -3.28 11.02
N GLY A 152 15.43 -2.54 11.32
CA GLY A 152 16.32 -2.04 10.29
C GLY A 152 17.73 -1.81 10.78
N LYS A 153 18.64 -1.66 9.82
CA LYS A 153 20.05 -1.36 10.01
C LYS A 153 20.44 -0.24 9.06
N ASP A 154 21.23 0.72 9.55
CA ASP A 154 21.71 1.88 8.76
C ASP A 154 20.57 2.63 8.03
N GLY A 155 19.41 2.73 8.69
CA GLY A 155 18.21 3.40 8.17
C GLY A 155 17.41 2.62 7.10
N ARG A 156 17.78 1.37 6.80
CA ARG A 156 17.07 0.49 5.86
C ARG A 156 16.40 -0.66 6.58
N VAL A 157 15.25 -1.10 6.06
CA VAL A 157 14.58 -2.29 6.58
C VAL A 157 15.42 -3.53 6.37
N THR A 158 15.41 -4.42 7.37
CA THR A 158 16.03 -5.75 7.31
C THR A 158 15.08 -6.85 7.75
N GLY A 159 13.94 -6.51 8.37
CA GLY A 159 12.97 -7.49 8.81
C GLY A 159 11.73 -6.90 9.45
N VAL A 160 10.78 -7.80 9.75
CA VAL A 160 9.53 -7.49 10.44
C VAL A 160 9.44 -8.40 11.67
N GLN A 161 9.39 -7.80 12.86
CA GLN A 161 9.22 -8.53 14.11
C GLN A 161 7.74 -8.70 14.42
N LEU A 162 7.33 -9.95 14.63
CA LEU A 162 5.99 -10.33 15.05
C LEU A 162 5.87 -10.26 16.57
N ALA A 163 4.64 -10.09 17.08
CA ALA A 163 4.36 -10.08 18.50
C ALA A 163 4.65 -11.44 19.18
N SER A 164 4.70 -12.52 18.41
CA SER A 164 5.15 -13.85 18.85
C SER A 164 6.65 -13.91 19.17
N GLY A 165 7.43 -12.90 18.74
CA GLY A 165 8.88 -12.81 18.91
C GLY A 165 9.68 -13.26 17.69
N GLU A 166 9.04 -13.96 16.73
CA GLU A 166 9.64 -14.28 15.43
C GLU A 166 10.00 -13.00 14.66
N THR A 167 11.12 -13.03 13.93
CA THR A 167 11.48 -11.95 12.99
C THR A 167 11.56 -12.55 11.60
N LEU A 168 10.77 -11.99 10.69
CA LEU A 168 10.80 -12.32 9.27
C LEU A 168 11.83 -11.45 8.57
N ASP A 169 12.72 -12.03 7.78
CA ASP A 169 13.63 -11.26 6.92
C ASP A 169 12.83 -10.44 5.90
N ALA A 170 13.22 -9.19 5.70
CA ALA A 170 12.55 -8.28 4.76
C ALA A 170 13.50 -7.21 4.25
N ASP A 171 13.68 -7.17 2.93
CA ASP A 171 14.38 -6.07 2.23
C ASP A 171 13.39 -4.98 1.78
N MET A 172 12.11 -5.36 1.70
CA MET A 172 11.01 -4.49 1.31
C MET A 172 9.76 -4.84 2.11
N VAL A 173 9.05 -3.82 2.60
CA VAL A 173 7.82 -3.98 3.37
C VAL A 173 6.72 -3.13 2.78
N PHE A 174 5.55 -3.72 2.54
CA PHE A 174 4.34 -3.01 2.14
C PHE A 174 3.41 -2.86 3.34
N MET A 175 3.05 -1.62 3.68
CA MET A 175 2.06 -1.32 4.72
C MET A 175 0.71 -0.99 4.10
N ASN A 176 -0.14 -2.00 3.96
CA ASN A 176 -1.41 -1.89 3.25
C ASN A 176 -2.58 -2.30 4.17
N VAL A 177 -2.71 -1.60 5.30
CA VAL A 177 -3.67 -1.94 6.37
C VAL A 177 -4.92 -1.06 6.38
N GLY A 178 -5.27 -0.46 5.24
CA GLY A 178 -6.47 0.36 5.08
C GLY A 178 -6.20 1.77 4.55
N VAL A 179 -7.25 2.59 4.53
CA VAL A 179 -7.24 3.96 4.01
C VAL A 179 -7.99 4.92 4.96
N ARG A 180 -7.74 6.23 4.81
CA ARG A 180 -8.45 7.32 5.48
C ARG A 180 -8.75 8.46 4.52
#